data_AF-A0A8S3X7X0-F1
#
_entry.id   AF-A0A8S3X7X0-F1
#
_cell.length_a   1.000
_cell.length_b   1.000
_cell.length_c   1.000
_cell.angle_alpha   90.00
_cell.angle_beta   90.00
_cell.angle_gamma   90.00
#
_symmetry.space_group_name_H-M   'P 1'
#
loop_
_entity.id
_entity.type
_entity.pdbx_description
1 polymer ?
#
loop_
_entity_poly.entity_id
_entity_poly.type
_entity_poly.pdbx_seq_one_letter_code
_entity_poly.pdbx_strand_id
1 'polypeptide(L)'
;MDQDLIEWGCCSLGFEDNIYKLCNTCNKAYHLKCLTNDVDNLKAIKHATDWIGPCCIRPLHATGNKDNTPVKCDPNITVRASKRQALSSPPEIEIEGPVTRTEVRNIMEEIIQKHISDLMVQMT
;
A
#
# COMPACT_ATOMS: atom_id res chain seq x y z
N MET A 1 25.95 -2.47 -29.51
CA MET A 1 25.91 -2.93 -28.12
C MET A 1 24.57 -2.49 -27.59
N ASP A 2 23.61 -3.39 -27.66
CA ASP A 2 22.21 -3.18 -27.29
C ASP A 2 22.16 -2.63 -25.86
N GLN A 3 21.64 -1.42 -25.70
CA GLN A 3 21.30 -0.90 -24.39
C GLN A 3 20.12 -1.73 -23.90
N ASP A 4 20.43 -2.82 -23.18
CA ASP A 4 19.45 -3.64 -22.50
C ASP A 4 18.48 -2.71 -21.77
N LEU A 5 17.23 -2.74 -22.20
CA LEU A 5 16.15 -1.94 -21.64
C LEU A 5 15.88 -2.50 -20.23
N ILE A 6 16.63 -2.00 -19.24
CA ILE A 6 16.47 -2.41 -17.84
C ILE A 6 15.03 -2.09 -17.42
N GLU A 7 14.25 -3.14 -17.16
CA GLU A 7 12.88 -2.99 -16.67
C GLU A 7 12.89 -2.74 -15.16
N TRP A 8 12.38 -1.58 -14.75
CA TRP A 8 12.35 -1.17 -13.35
C TRP A 8 11.14 -1.75 -12.61
N GLY A 9 11.39 -2.28 -11.41
CA GLY A 9 10.37 -2.87 -10.54
C GLY A 9 9.94 -2.01 -9.34
N CYS A 10 10.59 -0.87 -9.09
CA CYS A 10 10.34 -0.04 -7.91
C CYS A 10 9.74 1.35 -8.21
N CYS A 11 10.31 2.09 -9.15
CA CYS A 11 9.89 3.46 -9.45
C CYS A 11 10.10 3.76 -10.94
N SER A 12 9.36 4.75 -11.45
CA SER A 12 9.49 5.24 -12.83
C SER A 12 10.58 6.29 -13.00
N LEU A 13 11.33 6.59 -11.93
CA LEU A 13 12.44 7.55 -11.95
C LEU A 13 13.62 6.85 -12.62
N GLY A 14 13.90 7.22 -13.86
CA GLY A 14 14.95 6.62 -14.67
C GLY A 14 16.35 6.97 -14.17
N PHE A 15 17.22 5.96 -14.17
CA PHE A 15 18.67 5.99 -14.40
C PHE A 15 19.59 6.91 -13.57
N GLU A 16 19.13 7.62 -12.55
CA GLU A 16 20.05 8.53 -11.82
C GLU A 16 21.01 7.79 -10.86
N ASP A 17 20.67 6.58 -10.41
CA ASP A 17 21.53 5.82 -9.50
C ASP A 17 21.95 4.46 -10.10
N ASN A 18 23.25 4.33 -10.42
CA ASN A 18 23.91 3.07 -10.84
C ASN A 18 23.88 1.96 -9.75
N ILE A 19 23.20 2.20 -8.63
CA ILE A 19 23.16 1.33 -7.47
C ILE A 19 21.79 0.65 -7.40
N TYR A 20 21.68 -0.47 -8.09
CA TYR A 20 20.47 -1.29 -8.13
C TYR A 20 20.77 -2.77 -7.83
N LYS A 21 19.71 -3.51 -7.52
CA LYS A 21 19.72 -4.97 -7.36
C LYS A 21 18.73 -5.59 -8.34
N LEU A 22 19.16 -6.64 -9.04
CA LEU A 22 18.29 -7.43 -9.91
C LEU A 22 17.61 -8.53 -9.09
N CYS A 23 16.32 -8.73 -9.33
CA CYS A 23 15.59 -9.86 -8.78
C CYS A 23 15.89 -11.13 -9.59
N ASN A 24 16.26 -12.22 -8.92
CA ASN A 24 16.56 -13.49 -9.60
C ASN A 24 15.34 -14.17 -10.25
N THR A 25 14.12 -13.74 -9.91
CA THR A 25 12.87 -14.35 -10.42
C THR A 25 12.33 -13.62 -11.65
N CYS A 26 12.18 -12.29 -11.58
CA CYS A 26 11.59 -11.50 -12.66
C CYS A 26 12.62 -10.70 -13.47
N ASN A 27 13.89 -10.75 -13.09
CA ASN A 27 15.00 -10.00 -13.70
C ASN A 27 14.80 -8.47 -13.75
N LYS A 28 13.86 -7.93 -12.96
CA LYS A 28 13.64 -6.48 -12.83
C LYS A 28 14.67 -5.85 -11.91
N ALA A 29 15.03 -4.60 -12.20
CA ALA A 29 15.94 -3.80 -11.39
C ALA A 29 15.20 -3.00 -10.31
N TYR A 30 15.83 -2.93 -9.14
CA TYR A 30 15.33 -2.19 -7.98
C TYR A 30 16.45 -1.32 -7.43
N HIS A 31 16.23 -0.01 -7.32
CA HIS A 31 17.19 0.86 -6.63
C HIS A 31 17.33 0.42 -5.18
N LEU A 32 18.57 0.36 -4.69
CA LEU A 32 18.82 0.02 -3.29
C LEU A 32 18.07 0.96 -2.33
N LYS A 33 18.08 2.28 -2.61
CA LYS A 33 17.34 3.30 -1.85
C LYS A 33 15.82 3.07 -1.83
N CYS A 34 15.26 2.45 -2.88
CA CYS A 34 13.81 2.17 -2.93
C CYS A 34 13.41 0.94 -2.09
N LEU A 35 14.36 0.11 -1.68
CA LEU A 35 14.08 -1.12 -0.92
C LEU A 35 14.03 -0.86 0.59
N THR A 36 14.93 -0.03 1.11
CA THR A 36 14.99 0.32 2.53
C THR A 36 15.85 1.56 2.76
N ASN A 37 15.57 2.27 3.86
CA ASN A 37 16.41 3.39 4.33
C ASN A 37 17.47 2.94 5.34
N ASP A 38 17.45 1.68 5.76
CA ASP A 38 18.37 1.12 6.75
C ASP A 38 19.67 0.65 6.08
N VAL A 39 20.79 1.25 6.48
CA VAL A 39 22.13 1.03 5.92
C VAL A 39 22.60 -0.42 6.07
N ASP A 40 22.25 -1.09 7.17
CA ASP A 40 22.71 -2.47 7.40
C ASP A 40 21.92 -3.45 6.53
N ASN A 41 20.62 -3.21 6.38
CA ASN A 41 19.77 -3.95 5.45
C ASN A 41 20.17 -3.72 3.98
N LEU A 42 20.59 -2.50 3.61
CA LEU A 42 21.11 -2.21 2.26
C LEU A 42 22.36 -3.04 1.93
N LYS A 43 23.30 -3.17 2.88
CA LYS A 43 24.50 -4.00 2.69
C LYS A 43 24.11 -5.47 2.49
N ALA A 44 23.23 -5.99 3.34
CA ALA A 44 22.75 -7.37 3.24
C ALA A 44 22.13 -7.65 1.85
N ILE A 45 21.25 -6.76 1.37
CA ILE A 45 20.60 -6.89 0.05
C ILE A 45 21.61 -6.80 -1.10
N LYS A 46 22.57 -5.87 -1.02
CA LYS A 46 23.60 -5.69 -2.05
C LYS A 46 24.40 -6.98 -2.25
N HIS A 47 24.82 -7.60 -1.15
CA HIS A 47 25.66 -8.80 -1.14
C HIS A 47 24.89 -10.12 -1.29
N ALA A 48 23.56 -10.13 -1.15
CA ALA A 48 22.75 -11.33 -1.30
C ALA A 48 22.79 -11.86 -2.75
N THR A 49 23.30 -13.06 -2.98
CA THR A 49 23.32 -13.70 -4.31
C THR A 49 21.93 -14.16 -4.75
N ASP A 50 21.10 -14.61 -3.80
CA ASP A 50 19.79 -15.21 -4.05
C ASP A 50 18.64 -14.24 -3.76
N TRP A 51 18.83 -12.97 -4.08
CA TRP A 51 17.86 -11.94 -3.74
C TRP A 51 16.62 -12.01 -4.63
N ILE A 52 15.46 -12.05 -3.97
CA ILE A 52 14.15 -12.00 -4.60
C ILE A 52 13.53 -10.64 -4.31
N GLY A 53 13.01 -9.97 -5.34
CA GLY A 53 12.42 -8.66 -5.21
C GLY A 53 11.05 -8.69 -4.50
N PRO A 54 10.58 -7.57 -3.94
CA PRO A 54 9.30 -7.50 -3.23
C PRO A 54 8.11 -8.00 -4.07
N CYS A 55 8.15 -7.77 -5.39
CA CYS A 55 7.12 -8.22 -6.34
C CYS A 55 7.08 -9.75 -6.52
N CYS A 56 8.15 -10.45 -6.14
CA CYS A 56 8.28 -11.91 -6.26
C CYS A 56 8.25 -12.62 -4.90
N ILE A 57 8.66 -11.96 -3.80
CA ILE A 57 8.56 -12.50 -2.42
C ILE A 57 7.10 -12.66 -2.01
N ARG A 58 6.29 -11.63 -2.27
CA ARG A 58 4.84 -11.80 -2.26
C ARG A 58 4.52 -12.33 -3.64
N PRO A 59 3.92 -13.51 -3.80
CA PRO A 59 3.16 -13.74 -5.01
C PRO A 59 2.14 -12.61 -5.03
N LEU A 60 2.40 -11.55 -5.83
CA LEU A 60 1.30 -10.76 -6.35
C LEU A 60 0.36 -11.81 -6.90
N HIS A 61 -0.86 -11.82 -6.36
CA HIS A 61 -2.00 -12.47 -6.96
C HIS A 61 -1.78 -12.60 -8.45
N ALA A 62 -1.68 -13.85 -8.90
CA ALA A 62 -1.55 -14.29 -10.27
C ALA A 62 -1.65 -13.14 -11.30
N THR A 63 -0.59 -12.94 -12.07
CA THR A 63 -0.76 -12.49 -13.46
C THR A 63 -1.48 -13.60 -14.23
N GLY A 64 -2.77 -13.75 -13.90
CA GLY A 64 -3.68 -14.82 -14.28
C GLY A 64 -5.06 -14.51 -13.71
N ASN A 65 -5.86 -13.81 -14.52
CA ASN A 65 -7.26 -13.43 -14.32
C ASN A 65 -7.57 -12.30 -13.32
N LYS A 66 -8.01 -11.17 -13.90
CA LYS A 66 -9.15 -10.41 -13.36
C LYS A 66 -10.23 -11.43 -12.97
N ASP A 67 -10.79 -11.30 -11.78
CA ASP A 67 -11.82 -12.18 -11.18
C ASP A 67 -11.27 -13.43 -10.47
N ASN A 68 -10.89 -13.31 -9.19
CA ASN A 68 -10.81 -14.45 -8.25
C ASN A 68 -10.90 -13.99 -6.79
N THR A 69 -12.06 -13.46 -6.42
CA THR A 69 -12.64 -13.79 -5.10
C THR A 69 -12.75 -15.33 -5.06
N PRO A 70 -12.32 -16.04 -4.00
CA PRO A 70 -12.53 -17.48 -3.94
C PRO A 70 -14.01 -17.76 -3.67
N VAL A 71 -14.82 -17.76 -4.73
CA VAL A 71 -16.22 -18.18 -4.68
C VAL A 71 -16.21 -19.70 -4.79
N LYS A 72 -16.06 -20.38 -3.64
CA LYS A 72 -16.53 -21.77 -3.52
C LYS A 72 -18.05 -21.73 -3.45
N CYS A 73 -18.71 -21.60 -4.60
CA CYS A 73 -20.11 -21.94 -4.75
C CYS A 73 -20.17 -23.37 -5.28
N ASP A 74 -20.25 -24.31 -4.33
CA ASP A 74 -20.68 -25.67 -4.60
C ASP A 74 -22.10 -25.61 -5.21
N PRO A 75 -22.35 -26.16 -6.42
CA PRO A 75 -23.61 -25.96 -7.13
C PRO A 75 -24.82 -26.69 -6.50
N ASN A 76 -24.61 -27.44 -5.42
CA ASN A 76 -25.67 -28.11 -4.66
C ASN A 76 -25.93 -27.53 -3.26
N ILE A 77 -25.33 -26.40 -2.88
CA ILE A 77 -25.60 -25.77 -1.59
C ILE A 77 -26.78 -24.80 -1.71
N THR A 78 -27.94 -25.28 -1.27
CA THR A 78 -29.11 -24.45 -0.96
C THR A 78 -28.72 -23.37 0.05
N VAL A 79 -29.07 -22.11 -0.26
CA VAL A 79 -28.94 -20.91 0.59
C VAL A 79 -29.19 -21.23 2.07
N ARG A 80 -28.16 -21.14 2.91
CA ARG A 80 -28.30 -21.23 4.37
C ARG A 80 -27.81 -19.95 5.06
N ALA A 81 -28.81 -19.27 5.63
CA ALA A 81 -28.88 -18.31 6.73
C ALA A 81 -27.72 -17.33 6.99
N SER A 82 -28.11 -16.04 7.03
CA SER A 82 -27.31 -14.90 7.51
C SER A 82 -26.47 -15.25 8.74
N LYS A 83 -25.16 -15.00 8.66
CA LYS A 83 -24.20 -15.29 9.74
C LYS A 83 -24.57 -14.44 10.97
N ARG A 84 -24.79 -15.09 12.11
CA ARG A 84 -25.00 -14.40 13.40
C ARG A 84 -23.68 -13.75 13.84
N GLN A 85 -23.76 -12.52 14.30
CA GLN A 85 -22.64 -11.77 14.89
C GLN A 85 -22.11 -12.49 16.14
N ALA A 86 -20.80 -12.46 16.36
CA ALA A 86 -20.18 -13.06 17.53
C ALA A 86 -20.58 -12.29 18.80
N LEU A 87 -20.98 -13.01 19.86
CA LEU A 87 -21.53 -12.48 21.11
C LEU A 87 -20.57 -11.58 21.92
N SER A 88 -19.29 -11.52 21.53
CA SER A 88 -18.23 -10.78 22.23
C SER A 88 -17.66 -9.61 21.42
N SER A 89 -18.25 -9.29 20.28
CA SER A 89 -17.95 -8.06 19.56
C SER A 89 -18.71 -6.90 20.20
N PRO A 90 -18.07 -5.76 20.52
CA PRO A 90 -18.79 -4.51 20.72
C PRO A 90 -19.74 -4.28 19.54
N PRO A 91 -20.96 -3.75 19.75
CA PRO A 91 -21.87 -3.48 18.65
C PRO A 91 -21.15 -2.64 17.60
N GLU A 92 -21.28 -3.04 16.33
CA GLU A 92 -20.99 -2.15 15.21
C GLU A 92 -21.95 -0.99 15.36
N ILE A 93 -21.48 0.07 16.02
CA ILE A 93 -22.09 1.37 15.90
C ILE A 93 -21.96 1.66 14.41
N GLU A 94 -23.09 1.77 13.73
CA GLU A 94 -23.18 2.38 12.42
C GLU A 94 -22.64 3.80 12.57
N ILE A 95 -21.31 3.94 12.49
CA ILE A 95 -20.69 5.24 12.33
C ILE A 95 -21.09 5.61 10.91
N GLU A 96 -22.09 6.48 10.85
CA GLU A 96 -22.66 7.04 9.64
C GLU A 96 -21.53 7.50 8.71
N GLY A 97 -21.32 6.73 7.64
CA GLY A 97 -20.52 7.11 6.47
C GLY A 97 -18.99 7.04 6.64
N PRO A 98 -18.27 6.79 5.53
CA PRO A 98 -16.83 7.01 5.50
C PRO A 98 -16.58 8.51 5.68
N VAL A 99 -15.74 8.88 6.66
CA VAL A 99 -15.31 10.27 6.89
C VAL A 99 -14.99 10.93 5.56
N THR A 100 -15.90 11.79 5.09
CA THR A 100 -15.77 12.31 3.73
C THR A 100 -14.67 13.35 3.72
N ARG A 101 -13.95 13.48 2.59
CA ARG A 101 -12.97 14.56 2.42
C ARG A 101 -13.56 15.96 2.68
N THR A 102 -14.88 16.07 2.52
CA THR A 102 -15.64 17.29 2.81
C THR A 102 -15.80 17.53 4.31
N GLU A 103 -16.09 16.51 5.11
CA GLU A 103 -16.11 16.63 6.58
C GLU A 103 -14.77 17.06 7.15
N VAL A 104 -13.67 16.44 6.69
CA VAL A 104 -12.32 16.83 7.12
C VAL A 104 -12.03 18.29 6.78
N ARG A 105 -12.44 18.74 5.58
CA ARG A 105 -12.28 20.14 5.17
C ARG A 105 -13.08 21.09 6.06
N ASN A 106 -14.33 20.76 6.35
CA ASN A 106 -15.19 21.59 7.21
C ASN A 106 -14.62 21.70 8.63
N ILE A 107 -14.15 20.58 9.20
CA ILE A 107 -13.52 20.56 10.53
C ILE A 107 -12.26 21.45 10.54
N MET A 108 -11.42 21.35 9.52
CA MET A 108 -10.21 22.19 9.43
C MET A 108 -10.54 23.68 9.31
N GLU A 109 -11.55 24.04 8.50
CA GLU A 109 -11.99 25.43 8.34
C GLU A 109 -12.50 26.02 9.67
N GLU A 110 -13.28 25.26 10.45
CA GLU A 110 -13.74 25.70 11.77
C GLU A 110 -12.58 25.94 12.75
N ILE A 111 -11.59 25.04 12.78
CA ILE A 111 -10.41 25.18 13.66
C ILE A 111 -9.62 26.43 13.29
N ILE A 112 -9.40 26.67 11.99
CA ILE A 112 -8.64 27.83 11.51
C ILE A 112 -9.40 29.12 11.83
N GLN A 113 -10.70 29.18 11.58
CA GLN A 113 -11.53 30.35 11.89
C GLN A 113 -11.52 30.67 13.38
N LYS A 114 -11.60 29.65 14.24
CA LYS A 114 -11.51 29.82 15.69
C LYS A 114 -10.15 30.37 16.10
N HIS A 115 -9.07 29.81 15.57
CA HIS A 115 -7.73 30.29 15.89
C HIS A 115 -7.49 31.74 15.47
N ILE A 116 -7.95 32.13 14.28
CA ILE A 116 -7.86 33.52 13.79
C ILE A 116 -8.68 34.45 14.70
N SER A 117 -9.89 34.03 15.10
CA SER A 117 -10.73 34.82 16.00
C SER A 117 -10.08 35.01 17.37
N ASP A 118 -9.48 33.96 17.93
CA ASP A 118 -8.75 34.02 19.20
C ASP A 118 -7.53 34.96 19.11
N LEU A 119 -6.79 34.93 17.99
CA LEU A 119 -5.69 35.86 17.74
C LEU A 119 -6.17 37.32 17.64
N MET A 120 -7.31 37.57 16.98
CA MET A 120 -7.86 38.92 16.87
C MET A 120 -8.30 39.49 18.23
N VAL A 121 -8.85 38.66 19.11
CA VAL A 121 -9.23 39.06 20.48
C VAL A 121 -8.00 39.35 21.35
N GLN A 122 -6.89 38.64 21.15
CA GLN A 122 -5.65 38.90 21.89
C GLN A 122 -4.91 40.17 21.43
N MET A 123 -5.27 40.73 20.28
CA MET A 123 -4.67 41.96 19.74
C MET A 123 -5.45 43.25 20.10
N THR A 124 -6.57 43.12 20.80
CA THR A 124 -7.38 44.22 21.36
C THR A 124 -7.27 44.26 22.87
#